data_AF-A0A7S4GN03-F1
#
_entry.id   AF-A0A7S4GN03-F1
#
_cell.length_a   1.000
_cell.length_b   1.000
_cell.length_c   1.000
_cell.angle_alpha   90.00
_cell.angle_beta   90.00
_cell.angle_gamma   90.00
#
_symmetry.space_group_name_H-M   'P 1'
#
loop_
_entity.id
_entity.type
_entity.pdbx_description
1 polymer ?
#
loop_
_entity_poly.entity_id
_entity_poly.type
_entity_poly.pdbx_seq_one_letter_code
_entity_poly.pdbx_strand_id
1 'polypeptide(L)'
;FFSDCMAALPLGAVHLNPGDCDQGFGFLGPALLRARRANNALNWIGVRANMGVASGRVAFSMLNETGGNIRLGYSTQNSGRDLGMRETSFGFGGTGTKSHAGRYQRWGQTFGKGDTVTALLDLDR
;
A
#
# COMPACT_ATOMS: atom_id res chain seq x y z
N PHE A 1 31.10 11.35 7.20
CA PHE A 1 31.41 11.10 5.78
C PHE A 1 30.82 9.75 5.35
N PHE A 2 29.51 9.67 5.19
CA PHE A 2 28.88 8.68 4.30
C PHE A 2 27.71 9.43 3.69
N SER A 3 27.95 9.96 2.49
CA SER A 3 26.89 10.43 1.62
C SER A 3 26.22 9.17 1.12
N ASP A 4 25.07 8.82 1.69
CA ASP A 4 24.14 7.92 1.02
C ASP A 4 23.75 8.62 -0.28
N CYS A 5 24.48 8.28 -1.34
CA CYS A 5 24.07 8.57 -2.69
C CYS A 5 22.73 7.85 -2.86
N MET A 6 21.63 8.59 -2.69
CA MET A 6 20.31 8.16 -3.12
C MET A 6 20.43 7.85 -4.60
N ALA A 7 20.63 6.58 -4.94
CA ALA A 7 20.65 6.13 -6.31
C ALA A 7 19.37 6.66 -6.96
N ALA A 8 19.52 7.57 -7.93
CA ALA A 8 18.38 8.17 -8.60
C ALA A 8 17.56 7.04 -9.21
N LEU A 9 16.28 6.94 -8.82
CA LEU A 9 15.37 5.99 -9.42
C LEU A 9 15.23 6.31 -10.92
N PRO A 10 15.14 5.29 -11.80
CA PRO A 10 14.89 5.53 -13.21
C PRO A 10 13.66 6.42 -13.40
N LEU A 11 13.72 7.34 -14.36
CA LEU A 11 12.58 8.18 -14.71
C LEU A 11 11.39 7.27 -15.09
N GLY A 12 10.24 7.46 -14.44
CA GLY A 12 9.04 6.66 -14.66
C GLY A 12 8.97 5.35 -13.85
N ALA A 13 9.90 5.08 -12.94
CA ALA A 13 9.79 3.95 -12.03
C ALA A 13 8.57 4.10 -11.11
N VAL A 14 7.75 3.05 -10.99
CA VAL A 14 6.68 2.97 -9.98
C VAL A 14 7.30 2.57 -8.65
N HIS A 15 7.08 3.37 -7.61
CA HIS A 15 7.58 3.09 -6.27
C HIS A 15 6.66 3.68 -5.19
N LEU A 16 6.87 3.30 -3.93
CA LEU A 16 6.18 3.93 -2.80
C LEU A 16 6.63 5.38 -2.67
N ASN A 17 5.70 6.31 -2.48
CA ASN A 17 5.96 7.74 -2.48
C ASN A 17 6.26 8.26 -1.07
N PRO A 18 7.51 8.68 -0.75
CA PRO A 18 7.83 9.28 0.54
C PRO A 18 7.10 10.60 0.80
N GLY A 19 6.73 11.32 -0.26
CA GLY A 19 5.93 12.55 -0.17
C GLY A 19 4.45 12.29 0.09
N ASP A 20 3.98 11.04 0.00
CA ASP A 20 2.60 10.66 0.25
C ASP A 20 2.49 9.44 1.17
N CYS A 21 3.02 9.64 2.38
CA CYS A 21 3.18 8.62 3.39
C CYS A 21 2.94 9.20 4.79
N ASP A 22 2.35 8.42 5.69
CA ASP A 22 2.20 8.83 7.08
C ASP A 22 3.52 8.76 7.86
N GLN A 23 3.63 9.57 8.91
CA GLN A 23 4.74 9.48 9.85
C GLN A 23 4.82 8.07 10.47
N GLY A 24 6.03 7.53 10.56
CA GLY A 24 6.27 6.19 11.11
C GLY A 24 6.34 5.08 10.07
N PHE A 25 6.29 5.38 8.78
CA PHE A 25 6.68 4.46 7.73
C PHE A 25 8.20 4.53 7.48
N GLY A 26 8.86 3.38 7.57
CA GLY A 26 10.27 3.21 7.23
C GLY A 26 10.43 2.51 5.88
N PHE A 27 11.06 3.20 4.92
CA PHE A 27 11.41 2.64 3.62
C PHE A 27 12.65 1.75 3.73
N LEU A 28 12.67 0.65 2.99
CA LEU A 28 13.73 -0.35 3.03
C LEU A 28 14.41 -0.43 1.66
N GLY A 29 15.66 0.02 1.62
CA GLY A 29 16.49 0.02 0.41
C GLY A 29 16.20 1.18 -0.55
N PRO A 30 17.10 1.41 -1.53
CA PRO A 30 17.05 2.59 -2.40
C PRO A 30 15.91 2.54 -3.42
N ALA A 31 15.35 1.36 -3.71
CA ALA A 31 14.30 1.17 -4.71
C ALA A 31 12.91 1.70 -4.26
N LEU A 32 12.73 1.99 -2.96
CA LEU A 32 11.44 2.41 -2.39
C LEU A 32 10.27 1.45 -2.70
N LEU A 33 10.54 0.15 -2.86
CA LEU A 33 9.53 -0.88 -3.11
C LEU A 33 9.11 -1.64 -1.86
N ARG A 34 9.91 -1.54 -0.79
CA ARG A 34 9.69 -2.22 0.47
C ARG A 34 9.58 -1.19 1.57
N ALA A 35 8.63 -1.40 2.47
CA ALA A 35 8.47 -0.54 3.62
C ALA A 35 7.83 -1.30 4.78
N ARG A 36 8.02 -0.78 5.98
CA ARG A 36 7.40 -1.29 7.21
C ARG A 36 7.04 -0.14 8.14
N ARG A 37 6.20 -0.40 9.12
CA ARG A 37 6.10 0.49 10.28
C ARG A 37 7.46 0.54 11.01
N ALA A 38 7.91 1.74 11.36
CA ALA A 38 9.15 2.04 12.06
C ALA A 38 8.97 2.38 13.55
N ASN A 39 7.73 2.40 14.06
CA ASN A 39 7.39 2.64 15.46
C ASN A 39 6.48 1.54 16.03
N ASN A 40 6.14 1.62 17.32
CA ASN A 40 5.26 0.65 18.00
C ASN A 40 3.82 1.15 18.19
N ALA A 41 3.40 2.18 17.45
CA ALA A 41 2.05 2.73 17.58
C ALA A 41 1.00 1.79 16.98
N LEU A 42 -0.23 1.83 17.51
CA LEU A 42 -1.32 0.91 17.15
C LEU A 42 -2.33 1.48 16.14
N ASN A 43 -2.22 2.77 15.80
CA ASN A 43 -3.06 3.39 14.78
C ASN A 43 -2.78 2.79 13.39
N TRP A 44 -3.64 2.99 12.40
CA TRP A 44 -3.27 2.68 11.01
C TRP A 44 -2.34 3.76 10.45
N ILE A 45 -1.37 3.35 9.63
CA ILE A 45 -0.56 4.23 8.80
C ILE A 45 -0.58 3.68 7.38
N GLY A 46 -0.49 4.56 6.37
CA GLY A 46 -0.46 4.16 4.97
C GLY A 46 0.58 4.91 4.13
N VAL A 47 0.78 4.38 2.93
CA VAL A 47 1.60 4.96 1.85
C VAL A 47 0.91 4.68 0.53
N ARG A 48 1.02 5.60 -0.43
CA ARG A 48 0.60 5.39 -1.82
C ARG A 48 1.80 5.28 -2.75
N ALA A 49 1.58 4.73 -3.95
CA ALA A 49 2.56 4.79 -5.02
C ALA A 49 2.75 6.24 -5.52
N ASN A 50 3.86 6.50 -6.19
CA ASN A 50 4.17 7.79 -6.82
C ASN A 50 3.34 8.07 -8.07
N MET A 51 2.65 7.07 -8.62
CA MET A 51 1.82 7.19 -9.82
C MET A 51 0.42 6.63 -9.57
N GLY A 52 -0.58 7.37 -10.04
CA GLY A 52 -1.97 6.94 -10.11
C GLY A 52 -2.29 6.31 -11.45
N VAL A 53 -3.49 5.72 -11.55
CA VAL A 53 -4.02 5.11 -12.78
C VAL A 53 -5.34 5.77 -13.10
N ALA A 54 -5.54 6.19 -14.36
CA ALA A 54 -6.73 6.91 -14.80
C ALA A 54 -7.63 6.10 -15.75
N SER A 55 -7.10 5.05 -16.37
CA SER A 55 -7.80 4.17 -17.31
C SER A 55 -7.08 2.83 -17.43
N GLY A 56 -7.72 1.84 -18.06
CA GLY A 56 -7.09 0.56 -18.36
C GLY A 56 -7.22 -0.47 -17.26
N ARG A 57 -6.50 -1.57 -17.46
CA ARG A 57 -6.37 -2.70 -16.52
C ARG A 57 -4.98 -2.74 -15.93
N VAL A 58 -4.89 -2.68 -14.61
CA VAL A 58 -3.62 -2.65 -13.89
C VAL A 58 -3.62 -3.65 -12.73
N ALA A 59 -2.43 -4.04 -12.33
CA ALA A 59 -2.21 -4.92 -11.21
C ALA A 59 -0.94 -4.51 -10.45
N PHE A 60 -0.94 -4.74 -9.15
CA PHE A 60 0.29 -4.78 -8.35
C PHE A 60 0.19 -5.87 -7.30
N SER A 61 1.34 -6.39 -6.88
CA SER A 61 1.42 -7.42 -5.86
C SER A 61 2.21 -6.93 -4.65
N MET A 62 1.84 -7.44 -3.47
CA MET A 62 2.53 -7.18 -2.21
C MET A 62 2.81 -8.50 -1.51
N LEU A 63 4.05 -8.69 -1.07
CA LEU A 63 4.50 -9.80 -0.24
C LEU A 63 4.45 -9.39 1.23
N ASN A 64 3.72 -10.13 2.06
CA ASN A 64 3.72 -9.89 3.50
C ASN A 64 4.91 -10.59 4.16
N GLU A 65 6.05 -9.91 4.21
CA GLU A 65 7.32 -10.51 4.64
C GLU A 65 7.36 -10.87 6.13
N THR A 66 6.68 -10.08 6.97
CA THR A 66 6.81 -10.17 8.43
C THR A 66 5.56 -10.73 9.12
N GLY A 67 4.44 -10.86 8.40
CA GLY A 67 3.17 -11.29 8.98
C GLY A 67 2.41 -10.17 9.70
N GLY A 68 2.75 -8.90 9.43
CA GLY A 68 2.02 -7.75 9.96
C GLY A 68 0.58 -7.71 9.45
N ASN A 69 -0.31 -7.08 10.23
CA ASN A 69 -1.68 -6.82 9.78
C ASN A 69 -1.67 -5.69 8.74
N ILE A 70 -1.84 -6.05 7.48
CA ILE A 70 -1.72 -5.16 6.33
C ILE A 70 -3.05 -5.11 5.59
N ARG A 71 -3.39 -3.92 5.07
CA ARG A 71 -4.40 -3.72 4.03
C ARG A 71 -3.71 -3.27 2.74
N LEU A 72 -4.08 -3.86 1.61
CA LEU A 72 -3.65 -3.44 0.28
C LEU A 72 -4.85 -3.14 -0.62
N GLY A 73 -4.67 -2.28 -1.61
CA GLY A 73 -5.73 -1.92 -2.56
C GLY A 73 -5.51 -0.56 -3.19
N TYR A 74 -6.61 0.10 -3.56
CA TYR A 74 -6.60 1.34 -4.32
C TYR A 74 -7.33 2.45 -3.57
N SER A 75 -6.86 3.69 -3.75
CA SER A 75 -7.54 4.88 -3.25
C SER A 75 -7.28 6.06 -4.16
N THR A 76 -8.17 7.04 -4.14
CA THR A 76 -7.91 8.33 -4.77
C THR A 76 -6.94 9.18 -3.95
N GLN A 77 -6.36 10.21 -4.56
CA GLN A 77 -5.46 11.13 -3.89
C GLN A 77 -6.10 11.87 -2.70
N ASN A 78 -7.41 12.13 -2.77
CA ASN A 78 -8.14 12.83 -1.70
C ASN A 78 -8.53 11.93 -0.52
N SER A 79 -8.28 10.62 -0.60
CA SER A 79 -8.54 9.71 0.50
C SER A 79 -7.47 9.80 1.59
N GLY A 80 -7.86 9.54 2.84
CA GLY A 80 -6.92 9.26 3.92
C GLY A 80 -6.06 8.02 3.61
N ARG A 81 -4.96 7.87 4.35
CA ARG A 81 -4.03 6.73 4.21
C ARG A 81 -4.44 5.52 5.06
N ASP A 82 -5.53 5.65 5.81
CA ASP A 82 -6.27 4.57 6.45
C ASP A 82 -7.16 3.83 5.42
N LEU A 83 -6.53 3.01 4.58
CA LEU A 83 -7.15 2.38 3.41
C LEU A 83 -8.49 1.68 3.72
N GLY A 84 -9.55 2.06 3.00
CA GLY A 84 -10.91 1.53 3.14
C GLY A 84 -11.82 2.34 4.08
N MET A 85 -11.32 3.39 4.72
CA MET A 85 -12.13 4.23 5.62
C MET A 85 -12.97 5.29 4.90
N ARG A 86 -12.63 5.61 3.64
CA ARG A 86 -13.35 6.58 2.79
C ARG A 86 -14.04 5.88 1.63
N GLU A 87 -15.08 6.50 1.09
CA GLU A 87 -15.80 6.01 -0.11
C GLU A 87 -14.89 5.92 -1.33
N THR A 88 -13.86 6.76 -1.39
CA THR A 88 -12.87 6.76 -2.47
C THR A 88 -11.69 5.81 -2.22
N SER A 89 -11.85 4.84 -1.31
CA SER A 89 -10.78 3.94 -0.86
C SER A 89 -11.30 2.51 -0.69
N PHE A 90 -10.55 1.55 -1.22
CA PHE A 90 -10.86 0.12 -1.20
C PHE A 90 -9.64 -0.66 -0.71
N GLY A 91 -9.81 -1.42 0.37
CA GLY A 91 -8.73 -2.21 0.95
C GLY A 91 -9.12 -3.64 1.22
N PHE A 92 -8.20 -4.57 1.03
CA PHE A 92 -8.32 -5.96 1.43
C PHE A 92 -7.29 -6.26 2.53
N GLY A 93 -7.74 -6.85 3.64
CA GLY A 93 -6.93 -7.08 4.85
C GLY A 93 -6.62 -8.55 5.12
N GLY A 94 -5.52 -8.80 5.83
CA GLY A 94 -5.02 -10.16 6.17
C GLY A 94 -6.02 -11.05 6.90
N THR A 95 -7.03 -10.47 7.53
CA THR A 95 -8.13 -11.18 8.21
C THR A 95 -9.21 -11.73 7.26
N GLY A 96 -9.00 -11.65 5.94
CA GLY A 96 -10.00 -12.09 4.95
C GLY A 96 -11.19 -11.14 4.92
N THR A 97 -10.92 -9.82 4.89
CA THR A 97 -11.95 -8.79 4.90
C THR A 97 -11.70 -7.74 3.83
N LYS A 98 -12.74 -7.37 3.09
CA LYS A 98 -12.75 -6.13 2.31
C LYS A 98 -13.21 -4.96 3.17
N SER A 99 -12.62 -3.79 2.94
CA SER A 99 -12.89 -2.54 3.65
C SER A 99 -13.18 -1.42 2.65
N HIS A 100 -14.29 -0.71 2.86
CA HIS A 100 -14.75 0.40 2.03
C HIS A 100 -15.77 1.24 2.80
N ALA A 101 -15.69 2.57 2.68
CA ALA A 101 -16.58 3.52 3.37
C ALA A 101 -16.69 3.25 4.89
N GLY A 102 -15.58 2.86 5.53
CA GLY A 102 -15.52 2.57 6.97
C GLY A 102 -16.17 1.25 7.39
N ARG A 103 -16.63 0.43 6.43
CA ARG A 103 -17.26 -0.87 6.69
C ARG A 103 -16.30 -1.99 6.36
N TYR A 104 -16.37 -3.06 7.16
CA TYR A 104 -15.56 -4.28 7.00
C TYR A 104 -16.49 -5.46 6.77
N GLN A 105 -16.23 -6.24 5.72
CA GLN A 105 -17.02 -7.41 5.35
C GLN A 105 -16.11 -8.60 5.07
N ARG A 106 -16.49 -9.79 5.54
CA ARG A 106 -15.79 -11.04 5.20
C ARG A 106 -15.79 -11.22 3.68
N TRP A 107 -14.62 -11.46 3.11
CA TRP A 107 -14.44 -11.60 1.67
C TRP A 107 -13.09 -12.26 1.39
N GLY A 108 -13.04 -13.17 0.41
CA GLY A 108 -11.81 -13.87 0.06
C GLY A 108 -11.31 -14.81 1.16
N GLN A 109 -9.99 -14.90 1.30
CA GLN A 109 -9.30 -15.77 2.27
C GLN A 109 -8.34 -14.95 3.14
N THR A 110 -7.96 -15.48 4.31
CA THR A 110 -6.92 -14.86 5.14
C THR A 110 -5.56 -14.93 4.43
N PHE A 111 -4.68 -13.98 4.72
CA PHE A 111 -3.28 -14.02 4.30
C PHE A 111 -2.36 -13.52 5.41
N GLY A 112 -1.12 -14.01 5.44
CA GLY A 112 -0.15 -13.74 6.48
C GLY A 112 1.28 -13.79 5.97
N LYS A 113 2.20 -14.15 6.86
CA LYS A 113 3.64 -14.16 6.58
C LYS A 113 3.97 -15.08 5.40
N GLY A 114 4.66 -14.54 4.40
CA GLY A 114 5.11 -15.28 3.22
C GLY A 114 4.10 -15.30 2.07
N ASP A 115 2.87 -14.85 2.30
CA ASP A 115 1.85 -14.80 1.25
C ASP A 115 2.04 -13.56 0.35
N THR A 116 1.79 -13.75 -0.95
CA THR A 116 1.71 -12.66 -1.93
C THR A 116 0.26 -12.42 -2.32
N VAL A 117 -0.18 -11.17 -2.22
CA VAL A 117 -1.53 -10.74 -2.60
C VAL A 117 -1.45 -9.77 -3.75
N THR A 118 -2.27 -10.00 -4.77
CA THR A 118 -2.34 -9.15 -5.96
C THR A 118 -3.64 -8.35 -5.96
N ALA A 119 -3.52 -7.03 -6.08
CA ALA A 119 -4.64 -6.15 -6.29
C ALA A 119 -4.80 -5.93 -7.80
N LEU A 120 -6.01 -6.20 -8.31
CA LEU A 120 -6.39 -6.02 -9.71
C LEU A 120 -7.39 -4.85 -9.79
N LEU A 121 -7.24 -4.00 -10.78
CA LEU A 121 -8.16 -2.91 -11.08
C LEU A 121 -8.43 -2.87 -12.58
N ASP A 122 -9.71 -2.89 -12.94
CA ASP A 122 -10.21 -2.66 -14.29
C ASP A 122 -11.02 -1.36 -14.25
N LEU A 123 -10.48 -0.27 -14.83
CA LEU A 123 -11.17 1.02 -14.94
C LEU A 123 -11.94 1.15 -16.26
N ASP A 124 -11.89 0.12 -17.12
CA ASP A 124 -12.61 0.10 -18.38
C ASP A 124 -14.02 -0.52 -18.25
N ARG A 125 -14.43 -0.87 -17.02
CA ARG A 125 -15.72 -1.48 -16.66
C ARG A 125 -16.33 -0.78 -15.45
#